data_AF-A0A3D5WM92-F1
#
_entry.id   AF-A0A3D5WM92-F1
#
_cell.length_a   1.000
_cell.length_b   1.000
_cell.length_c   1.000
_cell.angle_alpha   90.00
_cell.angle_beta   90.00
_cell.angle_gamma   90.00
#
_symmetry.space_group_name_H-M   'P 1'
#
loop_
_entity.id
_entity.type
_entity.pdbx_description
1 polymer ?
#
loop_
_entity_poly.entity_id
_entity_poly.type
_entity_poly.pdbx_seq_one_letter_code
_entity_poly.pdbx_strand_id
1 'polypeptide(L)'
;MEKPAEQKKGMAIAMKYYYPDYFDDFECVPGHECPDSCCIRWQIVVDPDTLKKYRHVQGPLGKRMAEKIDFSTGRICPHGEDNRCEFLNEDNLCDIVLELG
;
A
#
# COMPACT_ATOMS: atom_id res chain seq x y z
N MET A 1 1.78 -40.41 13.95
CA MET A 1 0.80 -41.14 14.79
C MET A 1 -0.57 -40.59 14.45
N GLU A 2 -1.25 -41.19 13.48
CA GLU A 2 -2.62 -40.81 13.10
C GLU A 2 -3.63 -41.57 13.96
N LYS A 3 -4.70 -40.89 14.39
CA LYS A 3 -5.94 -41.53 14.82
C LYS A 3 -7.05 -41.14 13.84
N PRO A 4 -7.94 -42.07 13.47
CA PRO A 4 -8.93 -41.85 12.42
C PRO A 4 -10.22 -41.28 12.99
N ALA A 5 -10.86 -40.39 12.23
CA ALA A 5 -12.30 -40.17 12.29
C ALA A 5 -12.81 -39.98 10.87
N GLU A 6 -13.59 -40.97 10.43
CA GLU A 6 -14.20 -41.03 9.12
C GLU A 6 -15.37 -40.04 8.99
N GLN A 7 -15.51 -39.56 7.74
CA GLN A 7 -16.75 -39.12 7.07
C GLN A 7 -17.33 -37.73 7.36
N LYS A 8 -17.28 -36.87 6.33
CA LYS A 8 -18.46 -36.50 5.52
C LYS A 8 -18.05 -35.99 4.15
N LYS A 9 -18.56 -36.66 3.11
CA LYS A 9 -18.22 -36.51 1.70
C LYS A 9 -19.00 -35.34 1.08
N GLY A 10 -18.50 -34.12 1.26
CA GLY A 10 -18.74 -33.02 0.32
C GLY A 10 -17.46 -32.85 -0.47
N MET A 11 -17.51 -32.76 -1.80
CA MET A 11 -16.32 -32.53 -2.62
C MET A 11 -15.84 -31.09 -2.37
N ALA A 12 -15.10 -30.89 -1.28
CA ALA A 12 -14.39 -29.66 -1.00
C ALA A 12 -13.31 -29.53 -2.07
N ILE A 13 -13.51 -28.59 -3.00
CA ILE A 13 -12.42 -28.17 -3.89
C ILE A 13 -11.38 -27.53 -2.98
N ALA A 14 -10.34 -28.29 -2.63
CA ALA A 14 -9.25 -27.79 -1.81
C ALA A 14 -8.55 -26.69 -2.59
N MET A 15 -8.63 -25.45 -2.09
CA MET A 15 -7.89 -24.33 -2.65
C MET A 15 -6.40 -24.63 -2.53
N LYS A 16 -5.72 -24.73 -3.67
CA LYS A 16 -4.26 -24.87 -3.71
C LYS A 16 -3.65 -23.50 -3.89
N TYR A 17 -2.86 -23.08 -2.92
CA TYR A 17 -2.05 -21.88 -2.99
C TYR A 17 -0.68 -22.24 -3.58
N TYR A 18 -0.25 -21.48 -4.57
CA TYR A 18 1.10 -21.55 -5.13
C TYR A 18 1.75 -20.21 -4.87
N TYR A 19 2.90 -20.24 -4.22
CA TYR A 19 3.73 -19.06 -3.97
C TYR A 19 5.20 -19.48 -4.13
N PRO A 20 6.10 -18.52 -4.41
CA PRO A 20 7.51 -18.79 -4.51
C PRO A 20 8.06 -19.38 -3.20
N ASP A 21 9.07 -20.24 -3.30
CA ASP A 21 9.74 -20.86 -2.15
C ASP A 21 10.34 -19.86 -1.16
N TYR A 22 10.70 -18.66 -1.62
CA TYR A 22 11.23 -17.57 -0.81
C TYR A 22 10.16 -16.70 -0.12
N PHE A 23 8.86 -16.98 -0.29
CA PHE A 23 7.80 -16.07 0.19
C PHE A 23 7.89 -15.80 1.70
N ASP A 24 8.14 -16.83 2.49
CA ASP A 24 8.22 -16.72 3.96
C ASP A 24 9.51 -15.99 4.42
N ASP A 25 10.52 -15.93 3.57
CA ASP A 25 11.82 -15.29 3.82
C ASP A 25 11.94 -13.90 3.17
N PHE A 26 10.89 -13.44 2.47
CA PHE A 26 10.94 -12.17 1.75
C PHE A 26 10.92 -10.99 2.72
N GLU A 27 11.95 -10.15 2.63
CA GLU A 27 12.04 -8.89 3.36
C GLU A 27 12.24 -7.73 2.38
N CYS A 28 11.49 -6.65 2.58
CA CYS A 28 11.70 -5.43 1.80
C CYS A 28 13.07 -4.85 2.09
N VAL A 29 13.82 -4.52 1.04
CA VAL A 29 15.02 -3.68 1.19
C VAL A 29 14.60 -2.23 1.50
N PRO A 30 15.39 -1.47 2.27
CA PRO A 30 15.00 -0.14 2.71
C PRO A 30 14.90 0.88 1.57
N GLY A 31 13.74 1.54 1.44
CA GLY A 31 13.56 2.78 0.69
C GLY A 31 14.25 2.84 -0.67
N HIS A 32 15.32 3.64 -0.76
CA HIS A 32 16.07 3.93 -1.98
C HIS A 32 16.86 2.74 -2.54
N GLU A 33 17.13 1.71 -1.72
CA GLU A 33 17.77 0.47 -2.18
C GLU A 33 16.79 -0.39 -2.99
N CYS A 34 15.49 -0.15 -2.87
CA CYS A 34 14.48 -0.83 -3.65
C CYS A 34 14.41 -0.20 -5.06
N PRO A 35 14.72 -0.97 -6.14
CA PRO A 35 14.66 -0.45 -7.50
C PRO A 35 13.21 -0.17 -7.94
N ASP A 36 12.25 -0.78 -7.26
CA ASP A 36 10.83 -0.61 -7.48
C ASP A 36 10.22 0.24 -6.37
N SER A 37 9.30 1.13 -6.72
CA SER A 37 8.49 1.82 -5.73
C SER A 37 7.03 1.75 -6.13
N CYS A 38 6.23 1.24 -5.21
CA CYS A 38 4.78 1.17 -5.30
C CYS A 38 4.11 2.55 -5.30
N CYS A 39 4.86 3.66 -5.31
CA CYS A 39 4.31 5.01 -5.36
C CYS A 39 4.75 5.77 -6.61
N ILE A 40 5.05 5.03 -7.69
CA ILE A 40 5.48 5.53 -9.00
C ILE A 40 4.60 4.87 -10.08
N ARG A 41 4.32 5.58 -11.18
CA ARG A 41 3.65 5.10 -12.42
C ARG A 41 2.14 4.84 -12.33
N TRP A 42 1.53 4.69 -11.15
CA TRP A 42 0.07 4.54 -11.04
C TRP A 42 -0.62 5.73 -10.38
N GLN A 43 -1.92 5.89 -10.67
CA GLN A 43 -2.76 6.85 -9.95
C GLN A 43 -3.18 6.26 -8.61
N ILE A 44 -2.81 6.92 -7.52
CA ILE A 44 -3.24 6.54 -6.17
C ILE A 44 -4.56 7.24 -5.87
N VAL A 45 -5.56 6.46 -5.45
CA VAL A 45 -6.85 6.96 -4.99
C VAL A 45 -7.01 6.57 -3.52
N VAL A 46 -7.13 7.57 -2.66
CA VAL A 46 -7.37 7.38 -1.23
C VAL A 46 -8.85 7.06 -1.01
N ASP A 47 -9.13 6.03 -0.22
CA ASP A 47 -10.50 5.64 0.07
C ASP A 47 -11.25 6.73 0.87
N PRO A 48 -12.59 6.79 0.78
CA PRO A 48 -13.37 7.86 1.41
C PRO A 48 -13.23 7.98 2.92
N ASP A 49 -13.00 6.87 3.64
CA ASP A 49 -12.88 6.90 5.09
C ASP A 49 -11.51 7.43 5.52
N THR A 50 -10.47 7.09 4.78
CA THR A 50 -9.13 7.65 4.97
C THR A 50 -9.10 9.15 4.61
N LEU A 51 -9.81 9.58 3.57
CA LEU A 51 -9.93 11.02 3.25
C LEU A 51 -10.51 11.83 4.40
N LYS A 52 -11.51 11.30 5.11
CA LYS A 52 -12.08 11.99 6.29
C LYS A 52 -11.00 12.21 7.35
N LYS A 53 -10.12 11.23 7.58
CA LYS A 53 -8.99 11.35 8.50
C LYS A 53 -7.99 12.40 8.00
N TYR A 54 -7.61 12.34 6.72
CA TYR A 54 -6.62 13.24 6.13
C TYR A 54 -7.05 14.71 6.12
N ARG A 55 -8.36 15.01 6.07
CA ARG A 55 -8.87 16.39 6.21
C ARG A 55 -8.51 17.06 7.54
N HIS A 56 -8.23 16.26 8.58
CA HIS A 56 -7.98 16.77 9.93
C HIS A 56 -6.48 16.76 10.29
N VAL A 57 -5.62 16.21 9.43
CA VAL A 57 -4.17 16.22 9.64
C VAL A 57 -3.67 17.68 9.63
N GLN A 58 -2.89 18.03 10.66
CA GLN A 58 -2.35 19.37 10.84
C GLN A 58 -0.87 19.42 10.48
N GLY A 59 -0.29 20.63 10.51
CA GLY A 59 1.14 20.81 10.27
C GLY A 59 1.55 20.73 8.80
N PRO A 60 2.85 20.55 8.52
CA PRO A 60 3.38 20.55 7.15
C PRO A 60 2.74 19.48 6.25
N LEU A 61 2.60 18.25 6.74
CA LEU A 61 1.98 17.16 5.98
C LEU A 61 0.51 17.47 5.65
N GLY A 62 -0.26 17.96 6.62
CA GLY A 62 -1.65 18.34 6.43
C GLY A 62 -1.84 19.43 5.37
N LYS A 63 -0.96 20.44 5.35
CA LYS A 63 -0.95 21.47 4.31
C LYS A 63 -0.69 20.88 2.93
N ARG A 64 0.32 20.02 2.81
CA ARG A 64 0.64 19.33 1.54
C ARG A 64 -0.51 18.40 1.10
N MET A 65 -1.18 17.73 2.03
CA MET A 65 -2.39 16.95 1.75
C MET A 65 -3.51 17.81 1.18
N ALA A 66 -3.79 18.97 1.80
CA ALA A 66 -4.80 19.92 1.32
C ALA A 66 -4.53 20.42 -0.11
N GLU A 67 -3.26 20.53 -0.49
CA GLU A 67 -2.84 21.00 -1.82
C GLU A 67 -2.81 19.91 -2.88
N LYS A 68 -2.37 18.69 -2.52
CA LYS A 68 -2.03 17.63 -3.49
C LYS A 68 -3.07 16.53 -3.62
N ILE A 69 -4.03 16.46 -2.69
CA ILE A 69 -5.13 15.51 -2.73
C ILE A 69 -6.39 16.22 -3.23
N ASP A 70 -6.97 15.72 -4.31
CA ASP A 70 -8.33 16.09 -4.68
C ASP A 70 -9.31 15.39 -3.73
N PHE A 71 -9.79 16.11 -2.73
CA PHE A 71 -10.72 15.59 -1.73
C PHE A 71 -12.13 15.29 -2.24
N SER A 72 -12.45 15.61 -3.51
CA SER A 72 -13.70 15.21 -4.15
C SER A 72 -13.60 13.82 -4.79
N THR A 73 -12.43 13.47 -5.33
CA THR A 73 -12.20 12.19 -6.02
C THR A 73 -11.29 11.23 -5.26
N GLY A 74 -10.59 11.71 -4.24
CA GLY A 74 -9.54 10.98 -3.51
C GLY A 74 -8.22 10.84 -4.26
N ARG A 75 -8.10 11.42 -5.45
CA ARG A 75 -6.90 11.28 -6.29
C ARG A 75 -5.76 12.09 -5.72
N ILE A 76 -4.59 11.46 -5.67
CA ILE A 76 -3.33 12.16 -5.45
C ILE A 76 -2.78 12.55 -6.81
N CYS A 77 -2.51 13.84 -7.02
CA CYS A 77 -1.86 14.31 -8.23
C CYS A 77 -0.41 13.82 -8.25
N PRO A 78 0.05 13.06 -9.25
CA PRO A 78 1.47 12.73 -9.38
C PRO A 78 2.26 13.92 -9.96
N HIS A 79 3.59 13.88 -9.82
CA HIS A 79 4.51 14.87 -10.37
C HIS A 79 5.69 14.24 -11.11
N GLY A 80 6.38 15.06 -11.91
CA GLY A 80 7.55 14.65 -12.69
C GLY A 80 7.23 13.75 -13.88
N GLU A 81 8.26 13.43 -14.66
CA GLU A 81 8.14 12.60 -15.86
C GLU A 81 7.81 11.13 -15.53
N ASP A 82 8.21 10.67 -14.34
CA ASP A 82 7.98 9.30 -13.87
C ASP A 82 6.60 9.09 -13.20
N ASN A 83 5.75 10.13 -13.14
CA ASN A 83 4.49 10.10 -12.38
C ASN A 83 4.70 9.63 -10.92
N ARG A 84 5.62 10.29 -10.21
CA ARG A 84 5.89 10.01 -8.78
C ARG A 84 4.78 10.60 -7.92
N CYS A 85 4.36 9.87 -6.88
CA CYS A 85 3.43 10.38 -5.88
C CYS A 85 4.04 11.61 -5.17
N GLU A 86 3.23 12.65 -4.92
CA GLU A 86 3.64 13.87 -4.19
C GLU A 86 4.05 13.65 -2.74
N PHE A 87 3.76 12.47 -2.18
CA PHE A 87 4.16 12.07 -0.83
C PHE A 87 5.31 11.08 -0.81
N LEU A 88 5.88 10.74 -1.98
CA LEU A 88 7.07 9.91 -2.09
C LEU A 88 8.31 10.80 -2.02
N ASN A 89 9.08 10.70 -0.94
CA ASN A 89 10.26 11.53 -0.72
C ASN A 89 11.49 11.05 -1.53
N GLU A 90 12.62 11.73 -1.34
CA GLU A 90 13.88 11.45 -2.04
C GLU A 90 14.46 10.07 -1.70
N ASP A 91 14.17 9.56 -0.49
CA ASP A 91 14.55 8.21 -0.05
C ASP A 91 13.60 7.12 -0.57
N ASN A 92 12.69 7.45 -1.50
CA ASN A 92 11.62 6.57 -1.97
C ASN A 92 10.71 6.04 -0.86
N LEU A 93 10.54 6.79 0.23
CA LEU A 93 9.61 6.46 1.32
C LEU A 93 8.38 7.35 1.28
N CYS A 94 7.23 6.80 1.71
CA CYS A 94 5.98 7.53 1.76
C CYS A 94 5.88 8.34 3.06
N ASP A 95 5.92 9.67 2.97
CA ASP A 95 5.83 10.56 4.13
C ASP A 95 4.53 10.38 4.92
N ILE A 96 3.43 10.00 4.26
CA ILE A 96 2.15 9.71 4.94
C ILE A 96 2.33 8.52 5.89
N VAL A 97 2.99 7.46 5.44
CA VAL A 97 3.22 6.26 6.26
C VAL A 97 4.25 6.54 7.34
N LEU A 98 5.29 7.32 7.04
CA LEU A 98 6.30 7.70 8.03
C LEU A 98 5.72 8.54 9.18
N GLU A 99 4.76 9.42 8.90
CA GLU A 99 4.18 10.30 9.92
C GLU A 99 2.92 9.76 10.60
N LEU A 100 2.10 8.96 9.89
CA LEU A 100 0.78 8.52 10.36
C LEU A 100 0.61 7.00 10.47
N GLY A 101 1.60 6.22 10.01
CA GLY A 101 1.57 4.75 9.95
C GLY A 101 1.81 4.05 11.28
#